data_AF-A0A3B8UD82-F1
#
_entry.id   AF-A0A3B8UD82-F1
#
_cell.length_a   1.000
_cell.length_b   1.000
_cell.length_c   1.000
_cell.angle_alpha   90.00
_cell.angle_beta   90.00
_cell.angle_gamma   90.00
#
_symmetry.space_group_name_H-M   'P 1'
#
loop_
_entity.id
_entity.type
_entity.pdbx_description
1 polymer ?
#
loop_
_entity_poly.entity_id
_entity_poly.type
_entity_poly.pdbx_seq_one_letter_code
_entity_poly.pdbx_strand_id
1 'polypeptide(L)'
;MPATQTIAGKPLTEIECQAFSVSMTYGEPGTSAQILLIDSQAPAPTESGPLSGLLAGAQETAFKSVVAGVEMTKGVREMALSSPPALASIGGEDYLAVVMDSPTGETVVIGVEPKDSGGRVGSLMSALKGRYGLTIHIEQDELSGAAAARTAYQPYLSAMRLNALP
;
A
#
# COMPACT_ATOMS: atom_id res chain seq x y z
N MET A 1 3.09 -12.70 -2.36
CA MET A 1 3.44 -12.77 -0.92
C MET A 1 4.93 -12.62 -0.71
N PRO A 2 5.37 -12.03 0.41
CA PRO A 2 6.76 -12.06 0.83
C PRO A 2 7.28 -13.49 0.98
N ALA A 3 8.56 -13.70 0.70
CA ALA A 3 9.22 -15.00 0.82
C ALA A 3 9.98 -15.20 2.14
N THR A 4 10.12 -14.15 2.94
CA THR A 4 11.01 -14.11 4.11
C THR A 4 10.21 -14.10 5.42
N GLN A 5 10.70 -14.85 6.41
CA GLN A 5 10.15 -14.86 7.78
C GLN A 5 10.47 -13.57 8.57
N THR A 6 11.39 -12.75 8.06
CA THR A 6 11.77 -11.46 8.66
C THR A 6 11.94 -10.42 7.56
N ILE A 7 11.39 -9.22 7.74
CA ILE A 7 11.56 -8.09 6.84
C ILE A 7 11.91 -6.86 7.67
N ALA A 8 12.91 -6.08 7.25
CA ALA A 8 13.37 -4.91 7.99
C ALA A 8 13.68 -5.20 9.49
N GLY A 9 14.20 -6.40 9.78
CA GLY A 9 14.46 -6.85 11.15
C GLY A 9 13.23 -7.23 11.98
N LYS A 10 12.02 -7.14 11.42
CA LYS A 10 10.76 -7.54 12.09
C LYS A 10 10.36 -8.96 11.70
N PRO A 11 10.10 -9.86 12.67
CA PRO A 11 9.63 -11.22 12.36
C PRO A 11 8.18 -11.20 11.90
N LEU A 12 7.78 -12.18 11.10
CA LEU A 12 6.38 -12.43 10.78
C LEU A 12 5.66 -12.94 12.04
N THR A 13 4.66 -12.21 12.51
CA THR A 13 3.92 -12.51 13.75
C THR A 13 2.53 -13.06 13.46
N GLU A 14 1.91 -12.68 12.34
CA GLU A 14 0.55 -13.08 12.01
C GLU A 14 0.35 -13.23 10.50
N ILE A 15 -0.47 -14.21 10.12
CA ILE A 15 -1.00 -14.37 8.76
C ILE A 15 -2.51 -14.59 8.87
N GLU A 16 -3.29 -13.73 8.25
CA GLU A 16 -4.73 -13.87 8.12
C GLU A 16 -5.11 -14.11 6.67
N CYS A 17 -5.76 -15.24 6.40
CA CYS A 17 -6.28 -15.56 5.08
C CYS A 17 -7.81 -15.40 5.08
N GLN A 18 -8.30 -14.52 4.23
CA GLN A 18 -9.72 -14.32 3.96
C GLN A 18 -10.07 -14.81 2.54
N ALA A 19 -11.35 -14.81 2.20
CA ALA A 19 -11.85 -15.37 0.94
C ALA A 19 -11.16 -14.80 -0.32
N PHE A 20 -10.83 -13.51 -0.31
CA PHE A 20 -10.22 -12.82 -1.45
C PHE A 20 -9.00 -11.97 -1.06
N SER A 21 -8.51 -12.09 0.18
CA SER A 21 -7.37 -11.30 0.64
C SER A 21 -6.52 -12.07 1.63
N VAL A 22 -5.28 -11.67 1.75
CA VAL A 22 -4.37 -12.16 2.78
C VAL A 22 -3.66 -10.96 3.40
N SER A 23 -3.63 -10.95 4.73
CA SER A 23 -2.89 -10.00 5.52
C SER A 23 -1.70 -10.69 6.18
N MET A 24 -0.56 -10.03 6.22
CA MET A 24 0.65 -10.51 6.92
C MET A 24 1.19 -9.38 7.78
N THR A 25 1.31 -9.62 9.09
CA THR A 25 1.81 -8.65 10.06
C THR A 25 3.23 -9.02 10.47
N TYR A 26 4.14 -8.04 10.40
CA TYR A 26 5.53 -8.16 10.81
C TYR A 26 5.80 -7.29 12.03
N GLY A 27 6.32 -7.89 13.10
CA GLY A 27 6.60 -7.22 14.36
C GLY A 27 5.41 -7.16 15.32
N GLU A 28 5.62 -6.48 16.43
CA GLU A 28 4.64 -6.34 17.52
C GLU A 28 3.80 -5.07 17.35
N PRO A 29 2.57 -5.02 17.92
CA PRO A 29 1.74 -3.83 17.94
C PRO A 29 2.49 -2.58 18.42
N GLY A 30 2.21 -1.42 17.81
CA GLY A 30 2.91 -0.15 18.06
C GLY A 30 4.20 0.02 17.25
N THR A 31 4.73 -1.06 16.67
CA THR A 31 5.91 -1.01 15.78
C THR A 31 5.73 -1.92 14.55
N SER A 32 4.49 -2.29 14.24
CA SER A 32 4.18 -3.34 13.28
C SER A 32 4.27 -2.84 11.83
N ALA A 33 4.37 -3.78 10.89
CA ALA A 33 4.13 -3.51 9.48
C ALA A 33 3.16 -4.55 8.94
N GLN A 34 2.03 -4.10 8.43
CA GLN A 34 1.00 -4.95 7.85
C GLN A 34 1.03 -4.85 6.33
N ILE A 35 1.13 -6.01 5.67
CA ILE A 35 0.97 -6.15 4.22
C ILE A 35 -0.39 -6.77 3.95
N LEU A 36 -1.25 -6.06 3.24
CA LEU A 36 -2.53 -6.56 2.76
C LEU A 36 -2.49 -6.73 1.24
N LEU A 37 -2.85 -7.92 0.77
CA LEU A 37 -3.05 -8.21 -0.65
C LEU A 37 -4.48 -8.66 -0.88
N ILE A 38 -5.21 -7.91 -1.69
CA ILE A 38 -6.56 -8.21 -2.16
C ILE A 38 -6.43 -8.80 -3.57
N ASP A 39 -7.06 -9.93 -3.84
CA ASP A 39 -7.20 -10.51 -5.18
C ASP A 39 -8.63 -10.26 -5.67
N SER A 40 -8.81 -9.37 -6.66
CA SER A 40 -10.13 -9.02 -7.21
C SER A 40 -10.78 -10.12 -8.06
N GLN A 41 -10.04 -11.19 -8.36
CA GLN A 41 -10.52 -12.33 -9.15
C GLN A 41 -10.36 -13.66 -8.41
N ALA A 42 -10.11 -13.64 -7.09
CA ALA A 42 -10.19 -14.82 -6.25
C ALA A 42 -11.56 -15.51 -6.43
N PRO A 43 -11.59 -16.84 -6.57
CA PRO A 43 -12.84 -17.58 -6.66
C PRO A 43 -13.60 -17.49 -5.34
N ALA A 44 -14.92 -17.34 -5.41
CA ALA A 44 -15.76 -17.39 -4.21
C ALA A 44 -15.61 -18.75 -3.51
N PRO A 45 -15.52 -18.80 -2.17
CA PRO A 45 -15.52 -20.05 -1.42
C PRO A 45 -16.74 -20.90 -1.77
N THR A 46 -16.56 -22.21 -1.95
CA THR A 46 -17.65 -23.12 -2.35
C THR A 46 -18.81 -23.14 -1.36
N GLU A 47 -18.54 -22.85 -0.09
CA GLU A 47 -19.52 -22.77 1.00
C GLU A 47 -20.31 -21.46 1.05
N SER A 48 -19.94 -20.45 0.24
CA SER A 48 -20.61 -19.14 0.25
C SER A 48 -22.05 -19.16 -0.28
N GLY A 49 -22.40 -20.16 -1.09
CA GLY A 49 -23.77 -20.38 -1.57
C GLY A 49 -24.44 -19.08 -2.08
N PRO A 50 -25.60 -18.67 -1.53
CA PRO A 50 -26.29 -17.44 -1.93
C PRO A 50 -25.51 -16.14 -1.69
N LEU A 51 -24.51 -16.14 -0.81
CA LEU A 51 -23.70 -14.96 -0.49
C LEU A 51 -22.54 -14.74 -1.47
N SER A 52 -22.32 -15.65 -2.42
CA SER A 52 -21.26 -15.54 -3.44
C SER A 52 -21.27 -14.21 -4.19
N GLY A 53 -22.45 -13.70 -4.57
CA GLY A 53 -22.58 -12.40 -5.23
C GLY A 53 -22.20 -11.22 -4.34
N LEU A 54 -22.49 -11.29 -3.05
CA LEU A 54 -22.09 -10.25 -2.08
C LEU A 54 -20.58 -10.23 -1.88
N LEU A 55 -19.95 -11.41 -1.81
CA LEU A 55 -18.50 -11.54 -1.70
C LEU A 55 -17.79 -10.97 -2.94
N ALA A 56 -18.29 -11.28 -4.14
CA ALA A 56 -17.76 -10.71 -5.38
C ALA A 56 -17.85 -9.18 -5.42
N GLY A 57 -18.98 -8.60 -4.97
CA GLY A 57 -19.14 -7.15 -4.88
C GLY A 57 -18.20 -6.50 -3.86
N ALA A 58 -18.01 -7.13 -2.69
CA ALA A 58 -17.09 -6.65 -1.66
C ALA A 58 -15.63 -6.68 -2.14
N GLN A 59 -15.23 -7.76 -2.80
CA GLN A 59 -13.93 -7.95 -3.42
C GLN A 59 -13.63 -6.89 -4.49
N GLU A 60 -14.57 -6.66 -5.40
CA GLU A 60 -14.43 -5.62 -6.43
C GLU A 60 -14.32 -4.22 -5.81
N THR A 61 -15.14 -3.93 -4.81
CA THR A 61 -15.13 -2.64 -4.10
C THR A 61 -13.80 -2.40 -3.39
N ALA A 62 -13.27 -3.44 -2.74
CA ALA A 62 -11.99 -3.36 -2.03
C ALA A 62 -10.84 -3.07 -3.01
N PHE A 63 -10.80 -3.77 -4.15
CA PHE A 63 -9.80 -3.50 -5.19
C PHE A 63 -9.94 -2.10 -5.80
N LYS A 64 -11.16 -1.68 -6.17
CA LYS A 64 -11.42 -0.34 -6.73
C LYS A 64 -11.04 0.78 -5.76
N SER A 65 -11.19 0.56 -4.44
CA SER A 65 -10.75 1.51 -3.42
C SER A 65 -9.24 1.72 -3.45
N VAL A 66 -8.45 0.65 -3.63
CA VAL A 66 -6.98 0.75 -3.79
C VAL A 66 -6.63 1.50 -5.07
N VAL A 67 -7.29 1.19 -6.20
CA VAL A 67 -7.09 1.89 -7.48
C VAL A 67 -7.36 3.38 -7.33
N ALA A 68 -8.49 3.76 -6.72
CA ALA A 68 -8.84 5.15 -6.48
C ALA A 68 -7.82 5.84 -5.55
N GLY A 69 -7.34 5.15 -4.51
CA GLY A 69 -6.29 5.68 -3.63
C GLY A 69 -4.97 5.95 -4.36
N VAL A 70 -4.58 5.07 -5.28
CA VAL A 70 -3.41 5.26 -6.17
C VAL A 70 -3.60 6.50 -7.05
N GLU A 71 -4.74 6.60 -7.75
CA GLU A 71 -5.03 7.70 -8.67
C GLU A 71 -5.10 9.05 -7.94
N MET A 72 -5.81 9.11 -6.81
CA MET A 72 -5.90 10.33 -5.99
C MET A 72 -4.53 10.79 -5.51
N THR A 73 -3.70 9.86 -5.01
CA THR A 73 -2.36 10.20 -4.49
C THR A 73 -1.45 10.74 -5.60
N LYS A 74 -1.51 10.16 -6.80
CA LYS A 74 -0.79 10.68 -7.98
C LYS A 74 -1.29 12.07 -8.36
N GLY A 75 -2.60 12.24 -8.46
CA GLY A 75 -3.22 13.52 -8.83
C GLY A 75 -2.84 14.65 -7.89
N VAL A 76 -2.82 14.41 -6.57
CA VAL A 76 -2.36 15.39 -5.57
C VAL A 76 -0.91 15.80 -5.80
N ARG A 77 -0.01 14.83 -6.06
CA ARG A 77 1.40 15.12 -6.38
C ARG A 77 1.52 15.96 -7.66
N GLU A 78 0.83 15.59 -8.72
CA GLU A 78 0.86 16.28 -10.02
C GLU A 78 0.34 17.73 -9.89
N MET A 79 -0.75 17.94 -9.16
CA MET A 79 -1.28 19.27 -8.87
C MET A 79 -0.27 20.14 -8.12
N ALA A 80 0.38 19.61 -7.07
CA ALA A 80 1.38 20.35 -6.32
C ALA A 80 2.61 20.70 -7.17
N LEU A 81 3.06 19.80 -8.04
CA LEU A 81 4.18 20.04 -8.96
C LEU A 81 3.85 21.05 -10.06
N SER A 82 2.58 21.14 -10.47
CA SER A 82 2.15 22.10 -11.49
C SER A 82 2.14 23.57 -11.03
N SER A 83 2.31 23.81 -9.71
CA SER A 83 2.17 25.14 -9.10
C SER A 83 3.24 25.38 -8.02
N PRO A 84 4.24 26.24 -8.26
CA PRO A 84 5.27 26.55 -7.26
C PRO A 84 4.71 27.05 -5.91
N PRO A 85 3.64 27.88 -5.85
CA PRO A 85 2.99 28.21 -4.58
C PRO A 85 2.41 27.00 -3.84
N ALA A 86 1.85 26.02 -4.56
CA ALA A 86 1.32 24.80 -3.95
C ALA A 86 2.45 23.94 -3.38
N LEU A 87 3.55 23.77 -4.13
CA LEU A 87 4.75 23.08 -3.66
C LEU A 87 5.35 23.73 -2.41
N ALA A 88 5.39 25.07 -2.37
CA ALA A 88 5.83 25.80 -1.19
C ALA A 88 4.88 25.57 0.00
N SER A 89 3.57 25.59 -0.23
CA SER A 89 2.55 25.40 0.81
C SER A 89 2.57 24.02 1.44
N ILE A 90 2.98 22.98 0.71
CA ILE A 90 3.12 21.63 1.29
C ILE A 90 4.44 21.45 2.07
N GLY A 91 5.39 22.38 1.93
CA GLY A 91 6.70 22.33 2.59
C GLY A 91 7.86 21.89 1.71
N GLY A 92 7.65 21.79 0.38
CA GLY A 92 8.68 21.40 -0.60
C GLY A 92 8.58 19.95 -1.06
N GLU A 93 9.54 19.53 -1.89
CA GLU A 93 9.49 18.23 -2.58
C GLU A 93 9.51 17.02 -1.66
N ASP A 94 10.14 17.12 -0.49
CA ASP A 94 10.16 16.03 0.48
C ASP A 94 8.79 15.79 1.14
N TYR A 95 7.82 16.70 0.99
CA TYR A 95 6.46 16.53 1.50
C TYR A 95 5.45 16.23 0.38
N LEU A 96 5.95 15.91 -0.83
CA LEU A 96 5.12 15.33 -1.88
C LEU A 96 4.90 13.84 -1.60
N ALA A 97 3.71 13.36 -1.94
CA ALA A 97 3.47 11.92 -2.01
C ALA A 97 4.52 11.23 -2.88
N VAL A 98 5.01 10.07 -2.45
CA VAL A 98 5.97 9.27 -3.22
C VAL A 98 5.23 8.59 -4.36
N VAL A 99 5.81 8.65 -5.57
CA VAL A 99 5.40 7.87 -6.72
C VAL A 99 6.64 7.16 -7.26
N MET A 100 6.56 5.84 -7.42
CA MET A 100 7.65 4.99 -7.92
C MET A 100 7.09 3.79 -8.64
N ASP A 101 7.94 3.07 -9.37
CA ASP A 101 7.55 1.84 -10.06
C ASP A 101 7.78 0.63 -9.16
N SER A 102 6.86 -0.34 -9.22
CA SER A 102 7.04 -1.66 -8.63
C SER A 102 8.09 -2.44 -9.44
N PRO A 103 8.66 -3.54 -8.89
CA PRO A 103 9.47 -4.48 -9.65
C PRO A 103 8.80 -5.09 -10.90
N THR A 104 7.47 -5.02 -11.00
CA THR A 104 6.67 -5.49 -12.14
C THR A 104 6.21 -4.35 -13.08
N GLY A 105 6.57 -3.09 -12.77
CA GLY A 105 6.32 -1.92 -13.60
C GLY A 105 5.02 -1.17 -13.31
N GLU A 106 4.18 -1.63 -12.39
CA GLU A 106 2.99 -0.88 -11.96
C GLU A 106 3.35 0.25 -11.01
N THR A 107 2.52 1.30 -10.98
CA THR A 107 2.75 2.43 -10.08
C THR A 107 2.51 2.02 -8.62
N VAL A 108 3.44 2.44 -7.78
CA VAL A 108 3.37 2.40 -6.32
C VAL A 108 3.33 3.83 -5.80
N VAL A 109 2.44 4.09 -4.85
CA VAL A 109 2.32 5.41 -4.20
C VAL A 109 2.44 5.29 -2.70
N ILE A 110 2.91 6.37 -2.06
CA ILE A 110 2.88 6.53 -0.61
C ILE A 110 2.43 7.95 -0.32
N GLY A 111 1.33 8.11 0.40
CA GLY A 111 0.87 9.44 0.84
C GLY A 111 1.86 10.07 1.82
N VAL A 112 2.07 11.37 1.70
CA VAL A 112 2.85 12.16 2.67
C VAL A 112 2.03 13.41 2.97
N GLU A 113 1.76 13.66 4.24
CA GLU A 113 1.05 14.87 4.66
C GLU A 113 1.91 16.12 4.42
N PRO A 114 1.31 17.33 4.32
CA PRO A 114 2.07 18.57 4.32
C PRO A 114 2.95 18.71 5.57
N LYS A 115 4.06 19.43 5.43
CA LYS A 115 5.01 19.71 6.53
C LYS A 115 4.33 20.25 7.78
N ASP A 116 3.44 21.23 7.61
CA ASP A 116 2.76 21.89 8.73
C ASP A 116 1.71 20.99 9.42
N SER A 117 1.36 19.87 8.80
CA SER A 117 0.53 18.80 9.40
C SER A 117 1.36 17.68 10.04
N GLY A 118 2.69 17.85 10.10
CA GLY A 118 3.63 16.87 10.66
C GLY A 118 4.33 15.99 9.62
N GLY A 119 3.97 16.12 8.34
CA GLY A 119 4.64 15.38 7.26
C GLY A 119 4.45 13.87 7.30
N ARG A 120 3.44 13.39 8.04
CA ARG A 120 3.27 11.96 8.34
C ARG A 120 3.12 11.15 7.07
N VAL A 121 3.78 10.00 7.07
CA VAL A 121 3.76 9.06 5.96
C VAL A 121 2.55 8.13 6.10
N GLY A 122 1.73 8.06 5.06
CA GLY A 122 0.60 7.15 4.99
C GLY A 122 0.99 5.74 4.54
N SER A 123 -0.02 4.94 4.21
CA SER A 123 0.19 3.59 3.67
C SER A 123 0.70 3.64 2.24
N LEU A 124 1.53 2.66 1.89
CA LEU A 124 1.87 2.34 0.51
C LEU A 124 0.69 1.68 -0.17
N MET A 125 0.40 2.06 -1.42
CA MET A 125 -0.66 1.46 -2.23
C MET A 125 -0.18 1.15 -3.64
N SER A 126 -0.68 0.07 -4.23
CA SER A 126 -0.48 -0.26 -5.65
C SER A 126 -1.59 -1.16 -6.18
N ALA A 127 -1.99 -0.94 -7.43
CA ALA A 127 -2.83 -1.85 -8.18
C ALA A 127 -1.94 -2.67 -9.14
N LEU A 128 -1.72 -3.93 -8.80
CA LEU A 128 -0.79 -4.81 -9.49
C LEU A 128 -1.54 -5.67 -10.52
N LYS A 129 -1.00 -5.76 -11.74
CA LYS A 129 -1.51 -6.61 -12.83
C LYS A 129 -3.01 -6.45 -13.14
N GLY A 130 -3.61 -5.31 -12.78
CA GLY A 130 -5.05 -5.08 -12.91
C GLY A 130 -5.93 -6.05 -12.11
N ARG A 131 -5.35 -6.80 -11.16
CA ARG A 131 -6.03 -7.85 -10.40
C ARG A 131 -5.83 -7.70 -8.90
N TYR A 132 -4.65 -7.31 -8.46
CA TYR A 132 -4.31 -7.31 -7.04
C TYR A 132 -4.24 -5.89 -6.48
N GLY A 133 -4.94 -5.67 -5.36
CA GLY A 133 -4.79 -4.45 -4.57
C GLY A 133 -3.76 -4.70 -3.48
N LEU A 134 -2.63 -4.00 -3.52
CA LEU A 134 -1.61 -4.05 -2.48
C LEU A 134 -1.71 -2.81 -1.60
N THR A 135 -1.75 -3.03 -0.29
CA THR A 135 -1.53 -2.00 0.72
C THR A 135 -0.44 -2.46 1.68
N ILE A 136 0.48 -1.57 2.04
CA ILE A 136 1.41 -1.80 3.15
C ILE A 136 1.25 -0.64 4.12
N HIS A 137 1.01 -0.95 5.38
CA HIS A 137 0.93 0.02 6.46
C HIS A 137 2.06 -0.24 7.43
N ILE A 138 2.82 0.81 7.79
CA ILE A 138 3.84 0.73 8.83
C ILE A 138 3.37 1.57 10.00
N GLU A 139 3.16 0.90 11.14
CA GLU A 139 2.91 1.53 12.42
C GLU A 139 4.26 1.89 13.03
N GLN A 140 4.69 3.13 12.80
CA GLN A 140 5.93 3.65 13.36
C GLN A 140 5.79 5.15 13.59
N ASP A 141 6.07 5.58 14.82
CA ASP A 141 6.13 6.99 15.16
C ASP A 141 7.27 7.70 14.41
N GLU A 142 7.09 8.99 14.15
CA GLU A 142 8.11 9.88 13.56
C GLU A 142 8.49 9.60 12.09
N LEU A 143 7.77 8.74 11.37
CA LEU A 143 7.96 8.57 9.94
C LEU A 143 7.40 9.79 9.18
N SER A 144 8.29 10.68 8.75
CA SER A 144 7.94 11.96 8.11
C SER A 144 8.74 12.20 6.82
N GLY A 145 8.05 12.66 5.78
CA GLY A 145 8.66 13.00 4.51
C GLY A 145 8.89 11.82 3.55
N ALA A 146 9.09 12.15 2.28
CA ALA A 146 9.21 11.25 1.15
C ALA A 146 10.49 10.43 1.20
N ALA A 147 11.60 11.01 1.68
CA ALA A 147 12.85 10.27 1.86
C ALA A 147 12.72 9.16 2.92
N ALA A 148 12.09 9.47 4.06
CA ALA A 148 11.85 8.50 5.12
C ALA A 148 10.86 7.41 4.65
N ALA A 149 9.78 7.81 3.97
CA ALA A 149 8.82 6.89 3.37
C ALA A 149 9.50 5.85 2.46
N ARG A 150 10.31 6.31 1.51
CA ARG A 150 11.04 5.40 0.60
C ARG A 150 11.90 4.40 1.38
N THR A 151 12.65 4.89 2.36
CA THR A 151 13.55 4.06 3.18
C THR A 151 12.78 3.01 3.97
N ALA A 152 11.66 3.37 4.57
CA ALA A 152 10.86 2.48 5.41
C ALA A 152 10.14 1.40 4.59
N TYR A 153 9.59 1.74 3.43
CA TYR A 153 8.80 0.80 2.62
C TYR A 153 9.62 -0.07 1.67
N GLN A 154 10.82 0.37 1.27
CA GLN A 154 11.66 -0.35 0.30
C GLN A 154 11.95 -1.82 0.70
N PRO A 155 12.26 -2.17 1.96
CA PRO A 155 12.51 -3.55 2.35
C PRO A 155 11.30 -4.46 2.12
N TYR A 156 10.09 -3.97 2.37
CA TYR A 156 8.85 -4.73 2.20
C TYR A 156 8.53 -4.93 0.72
N LEU A 157 8.66 -3.89 -0.10
CA LEU A 157 8.53 -4.02 -1.55
C LEU A 157 9.52 -5.04 -2.12
N SER A 158 10.78 -5.00 -1.67
CA SER A 158 11.84 -5.87 -2.18
C SER A 158 11.67 -7.33 -1.75
N ALA A 159 11.07 -7.58 -0.59
CA ALA A 159 10.84 -8.93 -0.08
C ALA A 159 9.67 -9.64 -0.78
N MET A 160 8.78 -8.91 -1.46
CA MET A 160 7.64 -9.49 -2.15
C MET A 160 8.01 -10.09 -3.50
N ARG A 161 7.49 -11.30 -3.76
CA ARG A 161 7.61 -11.95 -5.07
C ARG A 161 6.51 -11.49 -6.03
N LEU A 162 6.43 -10.19 -6.33
CA LEU A 162 5.36 -9.63 -7.19
C LEU A 162 5.35 -10.22 -8.60
N ASN A 163 6.53 -10.53 -9.14
CA ASN A 163 6.67 -11.24 -10.42
C ASN A 163 5.99 -12.62 -10.45
N ALA A 164 5.84 -13.27 -9.29
CA ALA A 164 5.25 -14.61 -9.18
C ALA A 164 3.72 -14.59 -9.01
N LEU A 165 3.09 -13.42 -8.90
CA LEU A 165 1.64 -13.31 -8.99
C LEU A 165 1.21 -13.73 -10.42
N PRO A 166 0.10 -14.45 -10.60
CA PRO A 166 -0.41 -14.80 -11.92
C PRO A 166 -0.92 -13.58 -12.69
#